data_AF-A0A7T8JS58-F1
#
_entry.id   AF-A0A7T8JS58-F1
#
_cell.length_a   1.000
_cell.length_b   1.000
_cell.length_c   1.000
_cell.angle_alpha   90.00
_cell.angle_beta   90.00
_cell.angle_gamma   90.00
#
_symmetry.space_group_name_H-M   'P 1'
#
loop_
_entity.id
_entity.type
_entity.pdbx_description
1 polymer ?
#
loop_
_entity_poly.entity_id
_entity_poly.type
_entity_poly.pdbx_seq_one_letter_code
_entity_poly.pdbx_strand_id
1 'polypeptide(L)'
;SDGDVMPPHFFPKGLRQDSEGYVALIRDVGPWIKKVAAGRPYLAQNSEVAVREPGRLHEPNIWPPNSPDCNLCDFYLWGAVERDTNRTACNTMAELKSRITLCFKKLPRTRSSARAQ
;
A
#
# COMPACT_ATOMS: atom_id res chain seq x y z
N SER A 1 0.55 -9.54 9.10
CA SER A 1 0.99 -9.81 7.72
C SER A 1 2.29 -10.56 7.81
N ASP A 2 2.44 -11.69 7.11
CA ASP A 2 3.67 -12.51 7.16
C ASP A 2 4.65 -12.05 6.06
N GLY A 3 4.75 -10.72 5.90
CA GLY A 3 5.38 -10.09 4.74
C GLY A 3 4.53 -10.14 3.47
N ASP A 4 3.21 -10.27 3.58
CA ASP A 4 2.32 -10.19 2.42
C ASP A 4 2.35 -8.79 1.82
N VAL A 5 2.55 -8.74 0.50
CA VAL A 5 2.63 -7.50 -0.28
C VAL A 5 1.47 -7.49 -1.28
N MET A 6 0.65 -6.46 -1.19
CA MET A 6 -0.45 -6.25 -2.14
C MET A 6 0.12 -5.87 -3.51
N PRO A 7 -0.37 -6.46 -4.61
CA PRO A 7 -0.06 -5.96 -5.94
C PRO A 7 -0.48 -4.49 -6.07
N PRO A 8 0.29 -3.66 -6.79
CA PRO A 8 -0.08 -2.26 -7.00
C PRO A 8 -1.40 -2.16 -7.78
N HIS A 9 -2.30 -1.28 -7.33
CA HIS A 9 -3.49 -0.89 -8.07
C HIS A 9 -3.17 0.34 -8.92
N PHE A 10 -3.47 0.30 -10.23
CA PHE A 10 -3.20 1.41 -11.14
C PHE A 10 -4.49 2.09 -11.57
N PHE A 11 -4.63 3.37 -11.22
CA PHE A 11 -5.75 4.16 -11.68
C PHE A 11 -5.69 4.43 -13.20
N PRO A 12 -6.85 4.61 -13.85
CA PRO A 12 -6.92 5.14 -15.20
C PRO A 12 -6.26 6.52 -15.30
N LYS A 13 -5.64 6.81 -16.45
CA LYS A 13 -5.04 8.12 -16.72
C LYS A 13 -6.12 9.20 -16.66
N GLY A 14 -5.84 10.29 -15.96
CA GLY A 14 -6.73 11.44 -15.86
C GLY A 14 -7.84 11.30 -14.81
N LEU A 15 -7.90 10.17 -14.08
CA LEU A 15 -8.77 10.06 -12.92
C LEU A 15 -8.29 11.02 -11.83
N ARG A 16 -9.16 11.92 -11.39
CA ARG A 16 -8.95 12.69 -10.16
C ARG A 16 -9.51 11.87 -9.00
N GLN A 17 -8.65 11.54 -8.05
CA GLN A 17 -9.09 10.81 -6.86
C GLN A 17 -9.78 11.77 -5.90
N ASP A 18 -11.04 11.48 -5.61
CA ASP A 18 -11.85 12.14 -4.58
C ASP A 18 -12.30 11.10 -3.55
N SER A 19 -13.19 11.51 -2.64
CA SER A 19 -13.72 10.63 -1.59
C SER A 19 -14.48 9.43 -2.16
N GLU A 20 -15.23 9.59 -3.25
CA GLU A 20 -15.98 8.50 -3.87
C GLU A 20 -15.03 7.51 -4.55
N GLY A 21 -14.04 8.01 -5.30
CA GLY A 21 -12.97 7.21 -5.88
C GLY A 21 -12.15 6.47 -4.83
N TYR A 22 -11.96 7.05 -3.65
CA TYR A 22 -11.32 6.37 -2.52
C TYR A 22 -12.19 5.24 -1.95
N VAL A 23 -13.50 5.44 -1.79
CA VAL A 23 -14.41 4.35 -1.37
C VAL A 23 -14.43 3.22 -2.40
N ALA A 24 -14.44 3.55 -3.69
CA ALA A 24 -14.35 2.56 -4.77
C ALA A 24 -13.03 1.76 -4.70
N LEU A 25 -11.90 2.44 -4.48
CA LEU A 25 -10.61 1.78 -4.26
C LEU A 25 -10.68 0.78 -3.10
N ILE A 26 -11.22 1.19 -1.95
CA ILE A 26 -11.35 0.31 -0.76
C ILE A 26 -12.22 -0.90 -1.07
N ARG A 27 -13.29 -0.74 -1.85
CA ARG A 27 -14.13 -1.85 -2.32
C ARG A 27 -13.35 -2.82 -3.20
N ASP A 28 -12.49 -2.32 -4.08
CA ASP A 28 -11.69 -3.13 -5.01
C ASP A 28 -10.56 -3.90 -4.30
N VAL A 29 -9.85 -3.26 -3.37
CA VAL A 29 -8.72 -3.90 -2.65
C VAL A 29 -9.18 -4.72 -1.44
N GLY A 30 -10.38 -4.44 -0.91
CA GLY A 30 -10.94 -5.08 0.28
C GLY A 30 -10.92 -6.61 0.28
N PRO A 31 -11.30 -7.30 -0.82
CA PRO A 31 -11.21 -8.76 -0.90
C PRO A 31 -9.78 -9.30 -0.66
N TRP A 32 -8.76 -8.60 -1.17
CA TRP A 32 -7.36 -8.99 -0.94
C TRP A 32 -6.96 -8.81 0.53
N ILE A 33 -7.32 -7.67 1.13
CA ILE A 33 -7.05 -7.37 2.53
C ILE A 33 -7.70 -8.43 3.43
N LYS A 34 -8.99 -8.73 3.21
CA LYS A 34 -9.73 -9.75 3.98
C LYS A 34 -9.09 -11.13 3.88
N LYS A 35 -8.64 -11.52 2.67
CA LYS A 35 -7.94 -12.78 2.44
C LYS A 35 -6.65 -12.87 3.26
N VAL A 36 -5.82 -11.83 3.24
CA VAL A 36 -4.52 -11.78 3.94
C VAL A 36 -4.68 -11.64 5.45
N ALA A 37 -5.67 -10.86 5.87
CA ALA A 37 -6.03 -10.72 7.28
C ALA A 37 -6.47 -12.07 7.86
N ALA A 38 -7.16 -12.90 7.07
CA ALA A 38 -7.64 -14.22 7.48
C ALA A 38 -8.44 -14.17 8.80
N GLY A 39 -9.34 -13.18 8.91
CA GLY A 39 -10.14 -12.93 10.10
C GLY A 39 -9.40 -12.18 11.24
N ARG A 40 -8.10 -11.92 11.11
CA ARG A 40 -7.37 -11.10 12.08
C ARG A 40 -7.78 -9.63 11.96
N PRO A 41 -7.84 -8.88 13.07
CA PRO A 41 -8.02 -7.44 13.01
C PRO A 41 -6.84 -6.80 12.26
N TYR A 42 -7.14 -5.75 11.48
CA TYR A 42 -6.14 -4.96 10.79
C TYR A 42 -6.41 -3.46 10.95
N LEU A 43 -5.38 -2.66 10.72
CA LEU A 43 -5.40 -1.20 10.73
C LEU A 43 -4.85 -0.71 9.40
N ALA A 44 -5.55 0.21 8.75
CA ALA A 44 -5.00 0.94 7.62
C ALA A 44 -4.16 2.10 8.13
N GLN A 45 -2.91 2.18 7.66
CA GLN A 45 -2.02 3.30 7.88
C GLN A 45 -1.87 4.04 6.55
N ASN A 46 -2.49 5.19 6.46
CA ASN A 46 -2.38 6.13 5.35
C ASN A 46 -2.22 7.53 5.93
N SER A 47 -1.52 8.39 5.18
CA SER A 47 -0.84 9.56 5.70
C SER A 47 -1.71 10.56 6.47
N GLU A 48 -3.03 10.61 6.31
CA GLU A 48 -3.87 11.57 7.06
C GLU A 48 -5.31 11.08 7.38
N VAL A 49 -5.70 9.86 6.97
CA VAL A 49 -7.11 9.40 7.08
C VAL A 49 -7.20 7.93 7.45
N ALA A 50 -7.06 7.58 8.73
CA ALA A 50 -7.20 6.20 9.19
C ALA A 50 -8.61 5.64 8.86
N VAL A 51 -8.74 4.86 7.78
CA VAL A 51 -9.98 4.14 7.45
C VAL A 51 -9.91 2.74 8.03
N ARG A 52 -10.80 2.45 8.97
CA ARG A 52 -11.06 1.09 9.46
C ARG A 52 -12.43 0.63 8.93
N GLU A 53 -12.62 -0.68 8.79
CA GLU A 53 -13.94 -1.31 8.63
C GLU A 53 -14.97 -0.73 9.65
N PRO A 54 -16.29 -0.83 9.38
CA PRO A 54 -17.25 0.19 9.78
C PRO A 54 -17.34 0.36 11.30
N GLY A 55 -17.14 1.60 11.76
CA GLY A 55 -17.65 2.04 13.07
C GLY A 55 -16.65 2.58 14.09
N ARG A 56 -15.33 2.58 13.84
CA ARG A 56 -14.37 3.30 14.70
C ARG A 56 -13.24 3.93 13.91
N LEU A 57 -13.37 5.22 13.62
CA LEU A 57 -12.23 6.08 13.27
C LEU A 57 -11.29 6.09 14.48
N HIS A 58 -9.98 5.97 14.26
CA HIS A 58 -9.04 6.39 15.29
C HIS A 58 -9.18 7.90 15.52
N GLU A 59 -8.78 8.36 16.70
CA GLU A 59 -8.72 9.79 16.99
C GLU A 59 -7.95 10.51 15.85
N PRO A 60 -8.54 11.55 15.26
CA PRO A 60 -7.95 12.27 14.13
C PRO A 60 -6.74 13.07 14.61
N ASN A 61 -5.61 12.40 14.90
CA ASN A 61 -4.31 13.03 15.17
C ASN A 61 -3.13 12.04 15.36
N ILE A 62 -3.23 10.79 14.90
CA ILE A 62 -2.14 9.81 15.14
C ILE A 62 -0.84 10.20 14.40
N TRP A 63 -0.94 10.90 13.27
CA TRP A 63 0.22 11.24 12.44
C TRP A 63 0.53 12.73 12.51
N PRO A 64 1.77 13.12 12.82
CA PRO A 64 2.16 14.51 12.74
C PRO A 64 2.09 14.98 11.28
N PRO A 65 1.57 16.20 11.03
CA PRO A 65 1.52 16.74 9.67
C PRO A 65 2.94 16.84 9.09
N ASN A 66 3.06 16.68 7.78
CA ASN A 66 4.33 16.77 7.04
C ASN A 66 5.43 15.82 7.52
N SER A 67 5.07 14.63 8.01
CA SER A 67 6.03 13.64 8.54
C SER A 67 6.11 12.38 7.66
N PRO A 68 6.69 12.47 6.46
CA PRO A 68 6.84 11.32 5.55
C PRO A 68 7.77 10.23 6.13
N ASP A 69 8.64 10.58 7.07
CA ASP A 69 9.45 9.66 7.84
C ASP A 69 8.61 8.71 8.73
N CYS A 70 7.41 9.15 9.13
CA CYS A 70 6.47 8.35 9.91
C CYS A 70 5.58 7.43 9.05
N ASN A 71 5.53 7.64 7.73
CA ASN A 71 4.78 6.80 6.80
C ASN A 71 5.69 5.76 6.15
N LEU A 72 5.44 4.46 6.39
CA LEU A 72 6.25 3.37 5.82
C LEU A 72 6.32 3.40 4.29
N CYS A 73 5.26 3.86 3.63
CA CYS A 73 5.27 3.99 2.17
C CYS A 73 6.27 5.07 1.72
N ASP A 74 6.27 6.22 2.39
CA ASP A 74 7.10 7.36 2.02
C ASP A 74 8.55 7.19 2.47
N PHE A 75 8.77 6.72 3.71
CA PHE A 75 10.10 6.46 4.26
C PHE A 75 10.87 5.36 3.52
N TYR A 76 10.19 4.28 3.10
CA TYR A 76 10.86 3.09 2.57
C TYR A 76 10.39 2.67 1.19
N LEU A 77 9.08 2.39 1.03
CA LEU A 77 8.55 1.72 -0.16
C LEU A 77 8.86 2.49 -1.45
N TRP A 78 8.54 3.79 -1.48
CA TRP A 78 8.71 4.59 -2.69
C TRP A 78 10.17 4.76 -3.07
N GLY A 79 11.06 5.00 -2.10
CA GLY A 79 12.49 5.04 -2.37
C GLY A 79 13.04 3.70 -2.90
N ALA A 80 12.53 2.57 -2.42
CA ALA A 80 12.92 1.25 -2.93
C ALA A 80 12.43 0.99 -4.35
N VAL A 81 11.17 1.32 -4.64
CA VAL A 81 10.56 1.14 -5.97
C VAL A 81 11.22 2.05 -6.99
N GLU A 82 11.40 3.34 -6.66
CA GLU A 82 11.99 4.33 -7.55
C GLU A 82 13.41 3.94 -8.00
N ARG A 83 14.25 3.47 -7.07
CA ARG A 83 15.62 3.02 -7.37
C ARG A 83 15.68 1.90 -8.41
N ASP A 84 14.70 1.00 -8.43
CA ASP A 84 14.68 -0.12 -9.38
C ASP A 84 13.99 0.27 -10.69
N THR A 85 12.87 1.00 -10.64
CA THR A 85 12.13 1.40 -11.84
C THR A 85 12.89 2.41 -12.70
N ASN A 86 13.62 3.33 -12.08
CA ASN A 86 14.32 4.43 -12.74
C ASN A 86 15.79 4.12 -13.05
N ARG A 87 16.27 2.89 -12.79
CA ARG A 87 17.65 2.48 -13.10
C ARG A 87 17.99 2.67 -14.59
N THR A 88 17.00 2.54 -15.46
CA THR A 88 17.11 2.79 -16.90
C THR A 88 15.91 3.59 -17.39
N ALA A 89 16.04 4.28 -18.52
CA ALA A 89 14.93 5.00 -19.14
C ALA A 89 13.73 4.07 -19.38
N CYS A 90 12.52 4.61 -19.21
CA CYS A 90 11.25 3.90 -19.38
C CYS A 90 10.33 4.79 -20.21
N ASN A 91 10.05 4.40 -21.45
CA ASN A 91 9.42 5.29 -22.43
C ASN A 91 7.93 5.03 -22.65
N THR A 92 7.38 4.00 -21.98
CA THR A 92 5.96 3.67 -22.09
C THR A 92 5.31 3.46 -20.72
N MET A 93 4.02 3.79 -20.64
CA MET A 93 3.22 3.53 -19.44
C MET A 93 3.15 2.02 -19.12
N ALA A 94 3.08 1.16 -20.14
CA ALA A 94 3.00 -0.29 -19.97
C ALA A 94 4.28 -0.85 -19.35
N GLU A 95 5.44 -0.38 -19.82
CA GLU A 95 6.74 -0.73 -19.26
C GLU A 95 6.86 -0.28 -17.81
N LEU A 96 6.47 0.98 -17.51
CA LEU A 96 6.54 1.52 -16.15
C LEU A 96 5.69 0.69 -15.17
N LYS A 97 4.43 0.42 -15.53
CA LYS A 97 3.52 -0.44 -14.75
C LYS A 97 4.11 -1.83 -14.53
N SER A 98 4.75 -2.40 -15.55
CA SER A 98 5.38 -3.72 -15.46
C SER A 98 6.58 -3.71 -14.51
N ARG A 99 7.44 -2.69 -14.58
CA ARG A 99 8.59 -2.53 -13.68
C ARG A 99 8.14 -2.34 -12.23
N ILE A 100 7.17 -1.47 -11.97
CA ILE A 100 6.59 -1.27 -10.63
C ILE A 100 6.03 -2.60 -10.10
N THR A 101 5.24 -3.31 -10.91
CA THR A 101 4.68 -4.62 -10.53
C THR A 101 5.76 -5.63 -10.18
N LEU A 102 6.86 -5.65 -10.94
CA LEU A 102 8.00 -6.52 -10.67
C LEU A 102 8.72 -6.15 -9.37
N CYS A 103 8.88 -4.86 -9.08
CA CYS A 103 9.47 -4.38 -7.83
C CYS A 103 8.68 -4.90 -6.62
N PHE A 104 7.35 -4.71 -6.63
CA PHE A 104 6.47 -5.18 -5.55
C PHE A 104 6.55 -6.69 -5.34
N LYS A 105 6.69 -7.48 -6.42
CA LYS A 105 6.87 -8.94 -6.33
C LYS A 105 8.20 -9.34 -5.68
N LYS A 106 9.25 -8.51 -5.83
CA LYS A 106 10.60 -8.75 -5.30
C LYS A 106 10.80 -8.24 -3.87
N LEU A 107 9.86 -7.45 -3.32
CA LEU A 107 9.99 -6.94 -1.96
C LEU A 107 10.17 -8.09 -0.95
N PRO A 108 11.07 -7.94 0.02
CA PRO A 108 11.40 -9.00 0.96
C PRO A 108 10.16 -9.38 1.77
N ARG A 109 9.88 -10.67 1.82
CA ARG A 109 8.82 -11.23 2.67
C ARG A 109 9.46 -11.80 3.92
N THR A 110 9.40 -11.06 5.03
CA THR A 110 9.83 -11.61 6.31
C THR A 110 8.76 -12.58 6.80
N ARG A 111 9.00 -13.89 6.60
CA ARG A 111 8.25 -14.91 7.33
C ARG A 111 8.76 -14.89 8.76
N SER A 112 8.00 -14.30 9.66
CA SER A 112 8.26 -14.45 11.10
C SER A 112 8.12 -15.93 11.42
N SER A 113 9.25 -16.64 11.53
CA SER A 113 9.29 -17.99 12.08
C SER A 113 9.14 -17.92 13.60
N ALA A 114 8.01 -17.40 14.08
CA ALA A 114 7.56 -17.68 15.43
C ALA A 114 6.85 -19.04 15.36
N ARG A 115 7.67 -20.10 15.33
CA ARG A 115 7.23 -21.47 15.58
C ARG A 115 6.74 -21.52 17.02
N ALA A 116 5.61 -22.20 17.21
CA ALA A 116 5.03 -22.56 18.49
C ALA A 116 6.08 -22.99 19.52
N GLN A 117 5.93 -22.49 20.75
CA GLN A 117 6.18 -23.23 21.98
C GLN A 117 4.93 -23.08 22.84
#